data_AF-A0A848UWE8-F1
#
_entry.id   AF-A0A848UWE8-F1
#
_cell.length_a   1.000
_cell.length_b   1.000
_cell.length_c   1.000
_cell.angle_alpha   90.00
_cell.angle_beta   90.00
_cell.angle_gamma   90.00
#
_symmetry.space_group_name_H-M   'P 1'
#
loop_
_entity.id
_entity.type
_entity.pdbx_description
1 polymer ?
#
loop_
_entity_poly.entity_id
_entity_poly.type
_entity_poly.pdbx_seq_one_letter_code
_entity_poly.pdbx_strand_id
1 'polypeptide(L)' 'SLQFFWNEKVWIGGGYRSGNTAFSLLEWQINKQFRLGYSYDMFTMSTLQSSGGSHEIFLGWNVVLGSQKSPSTRYFR' A
#
# COMPACT_ATOMS: atom_id res chain seq x y z
N SER A 1 2.75 14.99 -1.04
CA SER A 1 2.78 13.73 -0.26
C SER A 1 4.23 13.34 -0.05
N LEU A 2 4.50 12.58 1.01
CA LEU A 2 5.78 12.02 1.39
C LEU A 2 5.60 10.51 1.55
N GLN A 3 6.59 9.74 1.12
CA GLN A 3 6.61 8.30 1.28
C GLN A 3 7.99 7.87 1.76
N PHE A 4 8.01 7.04 2.79
CA PHE A 4 9.20 6.47 3.38
C PHE A 4 9.14 4.96 3.25
N PHE A 5 10.24 4.39 2.79
CA PHE A 5 10.40 2.95 2.63
C PHE A 5 11.48 2.47 3.57
N TRP A 6 11.10 1.62 4.53
CA TRP A 6 12.01 1.06 5.50
C TRP A 6 12.17 -0.45 5.31
N ASN A 7 13.42 -0.86 5.08
CA ASN A 7 13.89 -2.24 5.19
C ASN A 7 13.17 -3.23 4.27
N GLU A 8 12.69 -2.73 3.13
CA GLU A 8 11.94 -3.49 2.13
C GLU A 8 10.68 -4.19 2.63
N LYS A 9 10.23 -3.84 3.85
CA LYS A 9 9.15 -4.50 4.56
C LYS A 9 8.07 -3.53 4.98
N VAL A 10 8.40 -2.28 5.23
CA VAL A 10 7.44 -1.30 5.76
C VAL A 10 7.42 -0.07 4.86
N TRP A 11 6.24 0.25 4.39
CA TRP A 11 5.90 1.46 3.65
C TRP A 11 5.09 2.36 4.56
N ILE A 12 5.56 3.57 4.78
CA ILE A 12 4.81 4.59 5.49
C ILE A 12 4.71 5.79 4.56
N GLY A 13 3.49 6.15 4.22
CA GLY A 13 3.18 7.28 3.35
C GLY A 13 2.23 8.24 4.04
N GLY A 14 2.28 9.49 3.64
CA GLY A 14 1.30 10.46 4.09
C GLY A 14 1.30 11.68 3.20
N GLY A 15 0.19 12.37 3.13
CA GLY A 15 0.08 13.53 2.28
C GLY A 15 -0.97 14.49 2.77
N TYR A 16 -0.74 15.74 2.43
CA TYR A 16 -1.73 16.79 2.53
C TYR A 16 -2.10 17.22 1.12
N ARG A 17 -3.38 17.20 0.78
CA ARG A 17 -3.90 17.71 -0.49
C ARG A 17 -4.40 19.13 -0.25
N SER A 18 -3.85 20.10 -0.99
CA SER A 18 -4.33 21.50 -0.97
C SER A 18 -5.82 21.52 -1.32
N GLY A 19 -6.67 21.70 -0.31
CA GLY A 19 -8.11 21.47 -0.43
C GLY A 19 -8.76 20.72 0.74
N ASN A 20 -8.04 20.50 1.85
CA ASN A 20 -8.60 20.12 3.17
C ASN A 20 -8.73 18.62 3.44
N THR A 21 -7.85 17.81 2.86
CA THR A 21 -7.74 16.39 3.20
C THR A 21 -6.28 16.02 3.46
N ALA A 22 -6.02 15.54 4.67
CA ALA A 22 -4.79 14.84 5.02
C ALA A 22 -5.03 13.34 4.90
N PHE A 23 -4.05 12.59 4.45
CA PHE A 23 -4.09 11.13 4.43
C PHE A 23 -2.80 10.56 4.97
N SER A 24 -2.90 9.40 5.61
CA SER A 24 -1.77 8.60 6.05
C SER A 24 -1.97 7.16 5.59
N LEU A 25 -0.87 6.51 5.26
CA LEU A 25 -0.78 5.17 4.69
C LEU A 25 0.30 4.45 5.48
N LEU A 26 -0.03 3.29 6.01
CA LEU A 26 0.91 2.37 6.62
C LEU A 26 0.73 1.02 5.97
N GLU A 27 1.81 0.43 5.52
CA GLU A 27 1.79 -0.84 4.86
C GLU A 27 2.98 -1.66 5.32
N TRP A 28 2.70 -2.93 5.61
CA TRP A 28 3.64 -3.89 6.13
C TRP A 28 3.60 -5.17 5.29
N GLN A 29 4.70 -5.42 4.61
CA GLN A 29 5.01 -6.68 3.96
C GLN A 29 5.62 -7.65 4.99
N ILE A 30 4.76 -8.50 5.55
CA ILE A 30 5.14 -9.52 6.53
C ILE A 30 6.07 -10.54 5.88
N ASN A 31 5.69 -11.03 4.68
CA ASN A 31 6.44 -11.99 3.88
C ASN A 31 6.27 -11.66 2.39
N LYS A 32 7.06 -12.28 1.50
CA LYS A 32 6.89 -12.13 0.04
C LYS A 32 5.48 -12.50 -0.46
N GLN A 33 4.75 -13.28 0.34
CA GLN A 33 3.40 -13.74 0.04
C GLN A 33 2.31 -12.91 0.73
N PHE A 34 2.60 -12.21 1.83
CA PHE A 34 1.57 -11.55 2.64
C PHE A 34 1.89 -10.07 2.79
N ARG A 35 0.92 -9.24 2.45
CA ARG A 35 0.97 -7.78 2.51
C ARG A 35 -0.23 -7.30 3.29
N LEU A 36 -0.02 -6.44 4.26
CA LEU A 36 -1.08 -5.81 5.04
C LEU A 36 -0.91 -4.30 4.92
N GLY A 37 -2.01 -3.60 4.70
CA GLY A 37 -2.03 -2.15 4.55
C GLY A 37 -3.14 -1.53 5.38
N TYR A 38 -2.96 -0.28 5.75
CA TYR A 38 -3.91 0.53 6.48
C TYR A 38 -3.80 1.96 6.00
N SER A 39 -4.91 2.56 5.58
CA SER A 39 -4.98 3.99 5.23
C SER A 39 -5.96 4.70 6.13
N TYR A 40 -5.64 5.95 6.43
CA TYR A 40 -6.50 6.83 7.18
C TYR A 40 -6.58 8.19 6.49
N ASP A 41 -7.79 8.53 6.05
CA ASP A 41 -8.13 9.81 5.43
C ASP A 41 -8.82 10.72 6.45
N MET A 42 -8.19 11.85 6.73
CA MET A 42 -8.69 12.91 7.62
C MET A 42 -9.13 14.12 6.81
N PHE A 43 -10.42 14.47 6.89
CA PHE A 43 -10.92 15.73 6.37
C PHE A 43 -10.64 16.86 7.38
N THR A 44 -9.88 17.87 6.95
CA THR A 44 -9.50 19.04 7.76
C THR A 44 -10.62 20.11 7.79
N MET A 45 -11.62 20.02 6.91
CA MET A 45 -12.69 21.02 6.79
C MET A 45 -13.80 20.79 7.83
N SER A 46 -14.17 21.82 8.60
CA SER A 46 -15.19 21.77 9.66
C SER A 46 -16.57 21.32 9.18
N THR A 47 -16.94 21.59 7.92
CA THR A 47 -18.21 21.17 7.31
C THR A 47 -18.30 19.65 7.09
N LEU A 48 -17.17 18.96 6.95
CA LEU A 48 -17.08 17.51 6.72
C LEU A 48 -16.51 16.75 7.92
N GLN A 49 -16.17 17.42 9.03
CA GLN A 49 -15.82 16.73 10.29
C GLN A 49 -16.93 15.79 10.76
N SER A 50 -18.19 16.09 10.41
CA SER A 50 -19.33 15.21 10.71
C SER A 50 -19.34 13.91 9.90
N SER A 51 -18.57 13.80 8.81
CA SER A 51 -18.54 12.60 7.96
C SER A 51 -17.62 11.50 8.51
N GLY A 52 -16.84 11.78 9.57
CA GLY A 52 -15.90 10.82 10.15
C GLY A 52 -14.72 10.54 9.22
N GLY A 53 -13.50 10.50 9.73
CA GLY A 53 -12.35 10.05 8.91
C GLY A 53 -12.58 8.62 8.38
N SER A 54 -12.06 8.31 7.18
CA SER A 54 -12.17 6.96 6.61
C SER A 54 -10.97 6.11 7.04
N HIS A 55 -11.23 4.95 7.63
CA HIS A 55 -10.23 3.96 8.03
C HIS A 55 -10.32 2.76 7.10
N GLU A 56 -9.40 2.65 6.15
CA GLU A 56 -9.40 1.52 5.22
C GLU A 56 -8.30 0.54 5.61
N ILE A 57 -8.59 -0.75 5.49
CA ILE A 57 -7.65 -1.83 5.77
C ILE A 57 -7.52 -2.66 4.51
N PHE A 58 -6.28 -2.96 4.13
CA PHE A 58 -5.93 -3.76 2.98
C PHE A 58 -5.24 -5.05 3.42
N LEU A 59 -5.61 -6.17 2.81
CA LEU A 59 -4.94 -7.45 2.96
C LEU A 59 -4.67 -8.03 1.57
N GLY A 60 -3.40 -8.23 1.25
CA GLY A 60 -2.94 -8.85 0.02
C GLY A 60 -2.30 -10.21 0.31
N TRP A 61 -2.69 -11.22 -0.45
CA TRP A 61 -2.08 -12.54 -0.42
C TRP A 61 -1.65 -12.95 -1.84
N ASN A 62 -0.35 -13.14 -2.03
CA ASN A 62 0.24 -13.63 -3.27
C ASN A 62 0.37 -15.15 -3.20
N VAL A 63 -0.48 -15.84 -3.95
CA VAL A 63 -0.41 -17.29 -4.12
C VAL A 63 0.41 -17.59 -5.38
N VAL A 64 1.55 -18.24 -5.22
CA VAL A 64 2.35 -18.73 -6.35
C VAL A 64 1.79 -20.07 -6.78
N LEU A 65 0.86 -20.04 -7.75
CA LEU A 65 0.26 -21.24 -8.33
C LEU A 65 1.19 -21.81 -9.41
N GLY A 66 1.96 -22.83 -9.03
CA GLY A 66 2.78 -23.62 -9.96
C GLY A 66 4.13 -23.01 -10.30
N SER A 67 5.19 -23.82 -10.21
CA SER A 67 6.51 -23.50 -10.72
C SER A 67 6.43 -23.46 -12.25
N GLN A 68 6.24 -22.27 -12.83
CA GLN A 68 6.44 -22.06 -14.26
C GLN A 68 7.94 -22.23 -14.52
N LYS A 69 8.35 -23.45 -14.90
CA LYS A 69 9.68 -23.71 -15.44
C LYS A 69 9.82 -22.82 -16.67
N SER A 70 10.54 -21.71 -16.53
CA SER A 70 10.86 -20.83 -17.65
C SER A 70 11.56 -21.68 -18.72
N PRO A 71 10.97 -21.89 -19.91
CA PRO A 71 11.66 -22.64 -20.95
C PRO A 71 12.88 -21.82 -21.35
N SER A 72 14.07 -22.36 -21.11
CA SER A 72 15.32 -21.73 -21.52
C SER A 72 15.27 -21.48 -23.02
N THR A 73 15.37 -20.22 -23.46
CA THR A 73 15.52 -19.87 -24.87
C THR A 73 16.85 -20.45 -25.36
N ARG A 74 16.83 -21.66 -25.94
CA ARG A 74 18.00 -22.17 -26.66
C ARG A 74 18.09 -21.41 -27.98
N TYR A 75 19.07 -20.53 -28.05
CA TYR A 75 19.53 -19.96 -29.31
C TYR A 75 20.12 -21.08 -30.16
N PHE A 76 19.46 -21.41 -31.26
CA PHE A 76 20.07 -22.21 -32.32
C PHE A 76 20.82 -21.25 -33.25
N ARG A 77 22.11 -21.53 -33.47
CA ARG A 77 22.97 -20.84 -34.45
C ARG A 77 23.12 -21.72 -35.68
#